data_AF-A0A0P9D1B1-F1
#
_entry.id   AF-A0A0P9D1B1-F1
#
_cell.length_a   1.000
_cell.length_b   1.000
_cell.length_c   1.000
_cell.angle_alpha   90.00
_cell.angle_beta   90.00
_cell.angle_gamma   90.00
#
_symmetry.space_group_name_H-M   'P 1'
#
loop_
_entity.id
_entity.type
_entity.pdbx_description
1 polymer ?
#
loop_
_entity_poly.entity_id
_entity_poly.type
_entity_poly.pdbx_seq_one_letter_code
_entity_poly.pdbx_strand_id
1 'polypeptide(L)'
;MNPTILIIGALDTKGAEFAFLRDQIAAYGLPTRVLDIGVMGAPPFAPDIASAEVARAAGADLEALRAANDRGAAMATMAQGAAALARQLSDAGEIGAVIGMGGSGGASVIASAMRALPLHVPKLLVFTLAAGDMKPYLGTRNITVMPSVVDVA
;
A
#
# COMPACT_ATOMS: atom_id res chain seq x y z
N MET A 1 9.47 22.38 -0.77
CA MET A 1 9.87 20.99 -0.51
C MET A 1 9.06 20.10 -1.44
N ASN A 2 9.68 19.11 -2.07
CA ASN A 2 8.96 18.16 -2.92
C ASN A 2 8.07 17.27 -2.03
N PRO A 3 6.81 16.99 -2.43
CA PRO A 3 5.95 16.11 -1.66
C PRO A 3 6.49 14.68 -1.64
N THR A 4 6.64 14.08 -0.46
CA THR A 4 7.01 12.66 -0.31
C THR A 4 5.89 11.77 -0.83
N ILE A 5 6.25 10.78 -1.64
CA ILE A 5 5.33 9.78 -2.18
C ILE A 5 5.35 8.55 -1.28
N LEU A 6 4.18 8.20 -0.72
CA LEU A 6 4.00 6.95 0.00
C LEU A 6 3.78 5.81 -1.00
N ILE A 7 4.65 4.82 -0.97
CA ILE A 7 4.54 3.57 -1.73
C ILE A 7 3.99 2.51 -0.76
N ILE A 8 2.84 1.91 -1.09
CA ILE A 8 2.22 0.85 -0.27
C ILE A 8 2.27 -0.47 -1.04
N GLY A 9 2.83 -1.52 -0.45
CA GLY A 9 3.06 -2.77 -1.16
C GLY A 9 3.25 -4.02 -0.30
N ALA A 10 2.84 -5.17 -0.83
CA ALA A 10 3.13 -6.48 -0.23
C ALA A 10 4.55 -6.91 -0.65
N LEU A 11 5.55 -6.48 0.11
CA LEU A 11 6.95 -6.60 -0.30
C LEU A 11 7.49 -8.04 -0.21
N ASP A 12 6.88 -8.86 0.63
CA ASP A 12 7.17 -10.29 0.79
C ASP A 12 6.99 -11.10 -0.51
N THR A 13 6.18 -10.61 -1.44
CA THR A 13 5.92 -11.26 -2.74
C THR A 13 6.33 -10.43 -3.94
N LYS A 14 6.33 -9.10 -3.82
CA LYS A 14 6.54 -8.18 -4.95
C LYS A 14 7.67 -7.19 -4.69
N GLY A 15 8.62 -7.58 -3.84
CA GLY A 15 9.65 -6.66 -3.36
C GLY A 15 10.58 -6.16 -4.47
N ALA A 16 10.85 -6.95 -5.51
CA ALA A 16 11.66 -6.50 -6.64
C ALA A 16 10.94 -5.41 -7.45
N GLU A 17 9.66 -5.59 -7.69
CA GLU A 17 8.81 -4.66 -8.42
C GLU A 17 8.63 -3.37 -7.62
N PHE A 18 8.41 -3.46 -6.31
CA PHE A 18 8.31 -2.28 -5.44
C PHE A 18 9.65 -1.54 -5.27
N ALA A 19 10.78 -2.25 -5.26
CA ALA A 19 12.09 -1.63 -5.32
C ALA A 19 12.28 -0.88 -6.65
N PHE A 20 11.93 -1.51 -7.77
CA PHE A 20 11.96 -0.86 -9.08
C PHE A 20 11.09 0.41 -9.09
N LEU A 21 9.85 0.35 -8.61
CA LEU A 21 8.95 1.50 -8.54
C LEU A 21 9.54 2.64 -7.69
N ARG A 22 10.06 2.32 -6.51
CA ARG A 22 10.75 3.28 -5.63
C ARG A 22 11.91 3.95 -6.36
N ASP A 23 12.76 3.16 -7.02
CA ASP A 23 13.96 3.65 -7.68
C ASP A 23 13.63 4.50 -8.91
N GLN A 24 12.57 4.16 -9.65
CA GLN A 24 12.05 4.99 -10.75
C GLN A 24 11.56 6.35 -10.23
N ILE A 25 10.78 6.37 -9.15
CA ILE A 25 10.31 7.64 -8.56
C ILE A 25 11.49 8.48 -8.06
N ALA A 26 12.46 7.84 -7.39
CA ALA A 26 13.66 8.50 -6.90
C ALA A 26 14.52 9.07 -8.04
N ALA A 27 14.58 8.42 -9.20
CA ALA A 27 15.29 8.90 -10.38
C ALA A 27 14.72 10.23 -10.93
N TYR A 28 13.44 10.54 -10.66
CA TYR A 28 12.83 11.84 -10.94
C TYR A 28 13.07 12.89 -9.84
N GLY A 29 13.89 12.60 -8.82
CA GLY A 29 14.21 13.51 -7.73
C GLY A 29 13.06 13.69 -6.72
N LEU A 30 12.13 12.74 -6.66
CA LEU A 30 11.00 12.77 -5.74
C LEU A 30 11.30 11.89 -4.51
N PRO A 31 11.13 12.41 -3.28
CA PRO A 31 11.32 11.61 -2.08
C PRO A 31 10.22 10.54 -1.96
N THR A 32 10.60 9.37 -1.46
CA THR A 32 9.68 8.23 -1.27
C THR A 32 9.70 7.75 0.17
N ARG A 33 8.60 7.14 0.59
CA ARG A 33 8.52 6.29 1.78
C ARG A 33 7.81 5.01 1.42
N VAL A 34 8.31 3.87 1.88
CA VAL A 34 7.77 2.55 1.59
C VAL A 34 7.09 1.96 2.84
N LEU A 35 5.82 1.61 2.71
CA LEU A 35 5.00 0.94 3.72
C LEU A 35 4.71 -0.49 3.27
N ASP A 36 5.21 -1.46 4.04
CA ASP A 36 5.03 -2.88 3.78
C ASP A 36 3.72 -3.40 4.37
N ILE A 37 2.93 -4.09 3.55
CA ILE A 37 1.69 -4.77 3.94
C ILE A 37 1.77 -6.30 3.81
N GLY A 38 2.97 -6.85 3.60
CA GLY A 38 3.23 -8.28 3.51
C GLY A 38 2.89 -9.01 4.79
N VAL A 39 2.37 -10.23 4.67
CA VAL A 39 2.00 -11.09 5.82
C VAL A 39 2.55 -12.51 5.68
N MET A 40 3.25 -12.85 4.61
CA MET A 40 3.71 -14.20 4.33
C MET A 40 5.21 -14.40 4.59
N GLY A 41 6.01 -13.33 4.51
CA GLY A 41 7.46 -13.43 4.66
C GLY A 41 8.14 -12.10 4.96
N ALA A 42 9.47 -12.15 4.96
CA ALA A 42 10.29 -10.94 5.09
C ALA A 42 10.44 -10.24 3.73
N PRO A 43 10.45 -8.90 3.70
CA PRO A 43 10.70 -8.16 2.48
C PRO A 43 12.18 -8.28 2.05
N PRO A 44 12.49 -8.23 0.75
CA PRO A 44 13.88 -8.33 0.25
C PRO A 44 14.70 -7.05 0.48
N PHE A 45 14.07 -5.97 0.93
CA PHE A 45 14.72 -4.73 1.36
C PHE A 45 13.97 -4.14 2.57
N ALA A 46 14.65 -3.29 3.35
CA ALA A 46 14.05 -2.64 4.51
C ALA A 46 13.04 -1.56 4.07
N PRO A 47 11.74 -1.68 4.43
CA PRO A 47 10.78 -0.60 4.23
C PRO A 47 10.98 0.51 5.27
N ASP A 48 10.49 1.71 4.97
CA ASP A 48 10.45 2.81 5.95
C ASP A 48 9.44 2.55 7.06
N ILE A 49 8.36 1.81 6.75
CA ILE A 49 7.32 1.37 7.68
C ILE A 49 7.11 -0.12 7.50
N ALA A 50 7.47 -0.90 8.52
CA ALA A 50 7.42 -2.36 8.47
C ALA A 50 5.99 -2.89 8.63
N SER A 51 5.70 -4.07 8.08
CA SER A 51 4.41 -4.77 8.23
C SER A 51 4.01 -4.99 9.69
N ALA A 52 4.97 -5.18 10.60
CA ALA A 52 4.69 -5.29 12.03
C ALA A 52 4.12 -3.99 12.62
N GLU A 53 4.61 -2.84 12.15
CA GLU A 53 4.07 -1.53 12.55
C GLU A 53 2.66 -1.32 12.00
N VAL A 54 2.40 -1.77 10.76
CA VAL A 54 1.07 -1.75 10.16
C VAL A 54 0.08 -2.59 10.96
N ALA A 55 0.44 -3.83 11.32
CA ALA A 55 -0.40 -4.68 12.17
C ALA A 55 -0.68 -4.03 13.53
N ARG A 56 0.36 -3.46 14.16
CA ARG A 56 0.24 -2.77 15.46
C ARG A 56 -0.67 -1.55 15.39
N ALA A 57 -0.67 -0.80 14.29
CA ALA A 57 -1.57 0.33 14.08
C ALA A 57 -3.05 -0.10 14.00
N ALA A 58 -3.32 -1.37 13.71
CA ALA A 58 -4.65 -1.99 13.79
C ALA A 58 -4.94 -2.68 15.14
N GLY A 59 -4.02 -2.60 16.11
CA GLY A 59 -4.13 -3.28 17.40
C GLY A 59 -3.85 -4.79 17.34
N ALA A 60 -3.14 -5.26 16.33
CA ALA A 60 -2.81 -6.68 16.14
C ALA A 60 -1.30 -6.94 16.19
N ASP A 61 -0.94 -8.20 16.36
CA ASP A 61 0.43 -8.70 16.27
C ASP A 61 0.64 -9.45 14.95
N LEU A 62 1.73 -9.14 14.23
CA LEU A 62 1.98 -9.71 12.90
C LEU A 62 2.22 -11.23 12.95
N GLU A 63 2.92 -11.72 13.98
CA GLU A 63 3.20 -13.14 14.12
C GLU A 63 1.92 -13.92 14.46
N ALA A 64 1.03 -13.34 15.28
CA ALA A 64 -0.29 -13.91 15.52
C ALA A 64 -1.14 -13.99 14.24
N LEU A 65 -1.11 -12.96 13.39
CA LEU A 65 -1.81 -12.96 12.09
C LEU A 65 -1.26 -14.05 11.16
N ARG A 66 0.07 -14.22 11.14
CA ARG A 66 0.75 -15.29 10.39
C ARG A 66 0.36 -16.68 10.89
N ALA A 67 0.39 -16.87 12.21
CA ALA A 67 0.08 -18.15 12.85
C ALA A 67 -1.38 -18.57 12.68
N ALA A 68 -2.31 -17.61 12.60
CA ALA A 68 -3.74 -17.89 12.37
C ALA A 68 -4.01 -18.48 10.97
N ASN A 69 -3.12 -18.24 10.00
CA ASN A 69 -3.22 -18.70 8.61
C ASN A 69 -4.55 -18.35 7.91
N ASP A 70 -5.23 -17.31 8.38
CA ASP A 70 -6.41 -16.71 7.75
C ASP A 70 -5.97 -15.47 6.97
N ARG A 71 -5.71 -15.67 5.68
CA ARG A 71 -5.28 -14.58 4.79
C ARG A 71 -6.32 -13.46 4.70
N GLY A 72 -7.61 -13.77 4.77
CA GLY A 72 -8.67 -12.77 4.66
C GLY A 72 -8.66 -11.83 5.87
N ALA A 73 -8.64 -12.41 7.08
CA ALA A 73 -8.55 -11.66 8.32
C ALA A 73 -7.24 -10.87 8.44
N ALA A 74 -6.12 -11.45 8.01
CA ALA A 74 -4.84 -10.76 7.96
C ALA A 74 -4.89 -9.54 7.05
N MET A 75 -5.37 -9.69 5.80
CA MET A 75 -5.51 -8.56 4.88
C MET A 75 -6.47 -7.49 5.38
N ALA A 76 -7.59 -7.85 6.02
CA ALA A 76 -8.51 -6.89 6.62
C ALA A 76 -7.84 -6.08 7.75
N THR A 77 -7.04 -6.73 8.58
CA THR A 77 -6.29 -6.08 9.66
C THR A 77 -5.23 -5.14 9.11
N MET A 78 -4.45 -5.60 8.11
CA MET A 78 -3.46 -4.76 7.43
C MET A 78 -4.10 -3.57 6.73
N ALA A 79 -5.32 -3.71 6.18
CA ALA A 79 -6.07 -2.63 5.56
C ALA A 79 -6.48 -1.53 6.55
N GLN A 80 -6.80 -1.89 7.80
CA GLN A 80 -7.09 -0.94 8.87
C GLN A 80 -5.82 -0.20 9.30
N GLY A 81 -4.73 -0.94 9.51
CA GLY A 81 -3.45 -0.38 9.92
C GLY A 81 -2.84 0.56 8.88
N ALA A 82 -2.86 0.14 7.60
CA ALA A 82 -2.34 0.95 6.50
C ALA A 82 -3.15 2.24 6.32
N ALA A 83 -4.48 2.18 6.52
CA ALA A 83 -5.34 3.36 6.49
C ALA A 83 -5.05 4.33 7.63
N ALA A 84 -4.87 3.82 8.85
CA ALA A 84 -4.51 4.64 10.01
C ALA A 84 -3.17 5.35 9.81
N LEU A 85 -2.14 4.62 9.40
CA LEU A 85 -0.79 5.16 9.19
C LEU A 85 -0.73 6.14 8.02
N ALA A 86 -1.34 5.79 6.87
CA ALA A 86 -1.39 6.70 5.73
C ALA A 86 -2.09 8.02 6.09
N ARG A 87 -3.18 7.95 6.87
CA ARG A 87 -3.88 9.13 7.36
C ARG A 87 -3.02 9.97 8.31
N GLN A 88 -2.37 9.31 9.28
CA GLN A 88 -1.48 9.99 10.23
C GLN A 88 -0.34 10.73 9.53
N LEU A 89 0.33 10.07 8.57
CA LEU A 89 1.40 10.68 7.78
C LEU A 89 0.91 11.86 6.95
N SER A 90 -0.30 11.77 6.39
CA SER A 90 -0.91 12.85 5.62
C SER A 90 -1.26 14.04 6.52
N ASP A 91 -1.84 13.80 7.70
CA ASP A 91 -2.22 14.85 8.64
C ASP A 91 -0.99 15.54 9.24
N ALA A 92 0.14 14.83 9.36
CA ALA A 92 1.44 15.36 9.76
C ALA A 92 2.17 16.11 8.63
N GLY A 93 1.65 16.11 7.40
CA GLY A 93 2.30 16.72 6.24
C GLY A 93 3.57 15.98 5.77
N GLU A 94 3.77 14.74 6.20
CA GLU A 94 4.96 13.93 5.87
C GLU A 94 4.86 13.28 4.49
N ILE A 95 3.64 13.16 3.93
CA ILE A 95 3.37 12.64 2.59
C ILE A 95 2.46 13.60 1.82
N GLY A 96 2.65 13.67 0.50
CA GLY A 96 1.82 14.48 -0.39
C GLY A 96 1.15 13.70 -1.53
N ALA A 97 1.48 12.42 -1.71
CA ALA A 97 0.83 11.54 -2.67
C ALA A 97 0.99 10.07 -2.26
N VAL A 98 0.18 9.19 -2.84
CA VAL A 98 0.25 7.73 -2.60
C VAL A 98 0.20 6.95 -3.91
N ILE A 99 1.01 5.90 -3.98
CA ILE A 99 1.03 4.94 -5.08
C ILE A 99 1.11 3.51 -4.53
N GLY A 100 0.49 2.58 -5.23
CA GLY A 100 0.66 1.16 -4.96
C GLY A 100 0.29 0.33 -6.17
N MET A 101 0.68 -0.94 -6.13
CA MET A 101 0.38 -1.90 -7.19
C MET A 101 0.12 -3.30 -6.65
N GLY A 102 -0.62 -4.11 -7.41
CA GLY A 102 -0.76 -5.52 -7.07
C GLY A 102 -1.98 -6.19 -7.69
N GLY A 103 -2.22 -7.43 -7.27
CA GLY A 103 -3.46 -8.17 -7.54
C GLY A 103 -4.54 -7.86 -6.49
N SER A 104 -5.62 -8.65 -6.48
CA SER A 104 -6.82 -8.38 -5.67
C SER A 104 -6.53 -8.16 -4.18
N GLY A 105 -5.73 -9.02 -3.56
CA GLY A 105 -5.40 -8.95 -2.12
C GLY A 105 -4.67 -7.66 -1.75
N GLY A 106 -3.51 -7.41 -2.38
CA GLY A 106 -2.71 -6.20 -2.13
C GLY A 106 -3.47 -4.93 -2.49
N ALA A 107 -4.16 -4.92 -3.65
CA ALA A 107 -4.96 -3.78 -4.09
C ALA A 107 -6.08 -3.43 -3.10
N SER A 108 -6.70 -4.41 -2.43
CA SER A 108 -7.74 -4.16 -1.43
C SER A 108 -7.19 -3.37 -0.22
N VAL A 109 -6.02 -3.77 0.28
CA VAL A 109 -5.32 -3.09 1.38
C VAL A 109 -4.86 -1.69 0.96
N ILE A 110 -4.23 -1.57 -0.21
CA ILE A 110 -3.76 -0.29 -0.76
C ILE A 110 -4.95 0.67 -0.96
N ALA A 111 -6.04 0.18 -1.54
CA ALA A 111 -7.24 0.99 -1.77
C ALA A 111 -7.88 1.44 -0.45
N SER A 112 -7.88 0.61 0.59
CA SER A 112 -8.29 1.04 1.94
C SER A 112 -7.49 2.24 2.41
N ALA A 113 -6.16 2.18 2.31
CA ALA A 113 -5.28 3.27 2.71
C ALA A 113 -5.50 4.54 1.88
N MET A 114 -5.60 4.40 0.55
CA MET A 114 -5.91 5.51 -0.35
C MET A 114 -7.24 6.20 -0.01
N ARG A 115 -8.28 5.43 0.37
CA ARG A 115 -9.59 5.99 0.71
C ARG A 115 -9.62 6.76 2.02
N ALA A 116 -8.65 6.54 2.91
CA ALA A 116 -8.52 7.27 4.16
C ALA A 116 -7.97 8.69 3.98
N LEU A 117 -7.28 8.95 2.87
CA LEU A 117 -6.62 10.22 2.58
C LEU A 117 -7.60 11.31 2.11
N PRO A 118 -7.27 12.60 2.34
CA PRO A 118 -8.04 13.72 1.81
C PRO A 118 -8.21 13.70 0.28
N LEU A 119 -9.27 14.34 -0.22
CA LEU A 119 -9.56 14.37 -1.66
C LEU A 119 -8.46 15.05 -2.50
N HIS A 120 -7.74 16.03 -1.96
CA HIS A 120 -6.70 16.73 -2.72
C HIS A 120 -5.40 15.93 -2.89
N VAL A 121 -5.20 14.85 -2.12
CA VAL A 121 -4.00 14.01 -2.20
C VAL A 121 -4.08 13.16 -3.47
N PRO A 122 -3.10 13.21 -4.40
CA PRO A 122 -3.06 12.33 -5.56
C PRO A 122 -2.88 10.85 -5.16
N LYS A 123 -3.63 9.96 -5.81
CA LYS A 123 -3.67 8.52 -5.49
C LYS A 123 -3.66 7.70 -6.78
N LEU A 124 -2.66 6.84 -6.96
CA LEU A 124 -2.54 5.98 -8.14
C LEU A 124 -2.44 4.50 -7.72
N LEU A 125 -3.38 3.69 -8.21
CA LEU A 125 -3.37 2.24 -8.05
C LEU A 125 -3.09 1.56 -9.40
N VAL A 126 -1.96 0.87 -9.52
CA VAL A 126 -1.66 0.03 -10.69
C VAL A 126 -2.21 -1.37 -10.44
N PHE A 127 -3.22 -1.80 -11.19
CA PHE A 127 -4.05 -2.95 -10.83
C PHE A 127 -4.25 -3.95 -11.98
N THR A 128 -4.08 -5.24 -11.66
CA THR A 128 -4.27 -6.34 -12.63
C THR A 128 -5.72 -6.55 -13.01
N LEU A 129 -6.67 -6.25 -12.13
CA LEU A 129 -8.10 -6.41 -12.39
C LEU A 129 -8.80 -5.10 -12.72
N ALA A 130 -8.07 -4.08 -13.19
CA ALA A 130 -8.61 -2.74 -13.47
C ALA A 130 -9.81 -2.73 -14.44
N ALA A 131 -9.95 -3.75 -15.29
CA ALA A 131 -11.10 -3.90 -16.21
C ALA A 131 -12.36 -4.50 -15.56
N GLY A 132 -12.31 -4.89 -14.28
CA GLY A 132 -13.41 -5.50 -13.53
C GLY A 132 -14.24 -4.51 -12.70
N ASP A 133 -15.01 -5.00 -11.72
CA ASP A 133 -15.79 -4.16 -10.81
C ASP A 133 -14.88 -3.39 -9.84
N MET A 134 -14.79 -2.08 -10.03
CA MET A 134 -13.96 -1.17 -9.24
C MET A 134 -14.65 -0.63 -7.98
N LYS A 135 -15.96 -0.84 -7.81
CA LYS A 135 -16.72 -0.32 -6.65
C LYS A 135 -16.09 -0.68 -5.30
N PRO A 136 -15.62 -1.92 -5.06
CA PRO A 136 -15.02 -2.30 -3.78
C PRO A 136 -13.72 -1.56 -3.45
N TYR A 137 -12.98 -1.13 -4.48
CA TYR A 137 -11.68 -0.47 -4.34
C TYR A 137 -11.83 1.05 -4.25
N LEU A 138 -12.60 1.67 -5.14
CA LEU A 138 -12.70 3.13 -5.23
C LEU A 138 -13.63 3.73 -4.19
N GLY A 139 -14.75 3.07 -3.89
CA GLY A 139 -15.85 3.69 -3.16
C GLY A 139 -16.26 5.03 -3.80
N THR A 140 -16.24 6.10 -3.02
CA THR A 140 -16.55 7.48 -3.45
C THR A 140 -15.31 8.39 -3.49
N ARG A 141 -14.11 7.82 -3.61
CA ARG A 141 -12.83 8.55 -3.51
C ARG A 141 -12.16 8.71 -4.87
N ASN A 142 -11.32 9.74 -4.99
CA ASN A 142 -10.57 10.06 -6.20
C ASN A 142 -9.29 9.21 -6.30
N ILE A 143 -9.44 7.93 -6.64
CA ILE A 143 -8.32 7.04 -6.91
C ILE A 143 -8.22 6.84 -8.42
N THR A 144 -7.07 7.20 -8.99
CA THR A 144 -6.76 6.88 -10.38
C THR A 144 -6.33 5.42 -10.45
N VAL A 145 -6.93 4.65 -11.36
CA VAL A 145 -6.55 3.25 -11.61
C VAL A 145 -5.85 3.15 -12.95
N MET A 146 -4.68 2.53 -12.96
CA MET A 146 -3.94 2.20 -14.16
C MET A 146 -3.92 0.67 -14.33
N PRO A 147 -4.43 0.12 -15.44
CA PRO A 147 -4.27 -1.31 -15.72
C PRO A 147 -2.80 -1.68 -15.79
N SER A 148 -2.39 -2.74 -15.09
CA SER A 148 -1.01 -3.27 -15.19
C SER A 148 -0.74 -4.01 -16.50
N VAL A 149 -1.78 -4.28 -17.30
CA VAL A 149 -1.78 -5.06 -18.55
C VAL A 149 -1.50 -6.55 -18.34
N VAL A 150 -0.45 -6.88 -17.60
CA VAL A 150 -0.06 -8.24 -17.18
C VAL A 150 -0.10 -8.36 -15.66
N ASP A 151 0.06 -9.57 -15.13
CA ASP A 151 0.23 -9.74 -13.70
C ASP A 151 1.47 -8.97 -13.22
N VAL A 152 1.39 -8.39 -12.02
CA VAL A 152 2.54 -7.75 -11.39
C VAL A 152 3.33 -8.88 -10.74
N ALA A 153 4.42 -9.36 -11.32
CA ALA A 153 5.20 -10.49 -10.82
C ALA A 153 6.66 -10.45 -11.33
#